data_AF-A0AA38ITV2-F1
#
_entry.id   AF-A0AA38ITV2-F1
#
_cell.length_a   1.000
_cell.length_b   1.000
_cell.length_c   1.000
_cell.angle_alpha   90.00
_cell.angle_beta   90.00
_cell.angle_gamma   90.00
#
_symmetry.space_group_name_H-M   'P 1'
#
loop_
_entity.id
_entity.type
_entity.pdbx_description
1 polymer ?
#
loop_
_entity_poly.entity_id
_entity_poly.type
_entity_poly.pdbx_seq_one_letter_code
_entity_poly.pdbx_strand_id
1 'polypeptide(L)'
;MYRIHRSVKSNLFKTKKKLATEIQKLEHLKTMYEDNRFEFIEKKLNLVTKNFINSQLRNVEKKPSAKRWTEQDKIFALSLYKRSPKLYRYLSVYFQVPSTRTLKTIFSNIPLDTGINKPLLDHLKNVCQTMNKLDKCCSLIFDEISLSSGFFYEASKDMAFGYEDLGHLGRTSSSGGSSEEAGEAEPPLFFGAELPLIFSMKEFVFL
;
A
#
# COMPACT_ATOMS: atom_id res chain seq x y z
N MET A 1 -8.27 62.86 14.43
CA MET A 1 -8.92 62.39 13.18
C MET A 1 -7.95 61.84 12.11
N TYR A 2 -6.78 62.44 11.88
CA TYR A 2 -5.87 62.06 10.77
C TYR A 2 -5.32 60.61 10.80
N ARG A 3 -4.97 60.05 11.98
CA ARG A 3 -4.44 58.67 12.09
C ARG A 3 -5.46 57.60 11.67
N ILE A 4 -6.74 57.81 12.02
CA ILE A 4 -7.84 56.91 11.67
C ILE A 4 -8.05 56.94 10.16
N HIS A 5 -8.11 58.13 9.56
CA HIS A 5 -8.22 58.27 8.10
C HIS A 5 -7.06 57.58 7.35
N ARG A 6 -5.82 57.71 7.84
CA ARG A 6 -4.64 57.05 7.25
C ARG A 6 -4.70 55.52 7.37
N SER A 7 -5.15 54.99 8.51
CA SER A 7 -5.26 53.53 8.69
C SER A 7 -6.36 52.94 7.80
N VAL A 8 -7.51 53.62 7.70
CA VAL A 8 -8.62 53.23 6.82
C VAL A 8 -8.17 53.25 5.36
N LYS A 9 -7.45 54.30 4.91
CA LYS A 9 -6.92 54.39 3.54
C LYS A 9 -5.91 53.29 3.24
N SER A 10 -5.01 52.98 4.19
CA SER A 10 -4.04 51.88 4.07
C SER A 10 -4.72 50.52 3.99
N ASN A 11 -5.72 50.27 4.85
CA ASN A 11 -6.48 49.02 4.82
C ASN A 11 -7.25 48.87 3.51
N LEU A 12 -7.92 49.93 3.04
CA LEU A 12 -8.64 49.93 1.75
C LEU A 12 -7.70 49.58 0.58
N PHE A 13 -6.48 50.12 0.58
CA PHE A 13 -5.46 49.77 -0.41
C PHE A 13 -5.05 48.30 -0.34
N LYS A 14 -4.82 47.75 0.87
CA LYS A 14 -4.53 46.32 1.06
C LYS A 14 -5.66 45.43 0.58
N THR A 15 -6.92 45.78 0.88
CA THR A 15 -8.09 45.02 0.44
C THR A 15 -8.23 45.06 -1.08
N LYS A 16 -8.04 46.23 -1.72
CA LYS A 16 -8.02 46.36 -3.18
C LYS A 16 -6.93 45.51 -3.83
N LYS A 17 -5.73 45.51 -3.27
CA LYS A 17 -4.62 44.70 -3.76
C LYS A 17 -4.92 43.20 -3.63
N LYS A 18 -5.51 42.77 -2.50
CA LYS A 18 -5.92 41.38 -2.28
C LYS A 18 -7.02 40.95 -3.25
N LEU A 19 -7.99 41.83 -3.52
CA LEU A 19 -9.05 41.60 -4.51
C LEU A 19 -8.45 41.43 -5.91
N ALA A 20 -7.54 42.31 -6.32
CA ALA A 20 -6.85 42.20 -7.61
C ALA A 20 -6.07 40.89 -7.76
N THR A 21 -5.39 40.43 -6.70
CA THR A 21 -4.68 39.14 -6.73
C THR A 21 -5.63 37.95 -6.84
N GLU A 22 -6.81 38.00 -6.21
CA GLU A 22 -7.80 36.92 -6.36
C GLU A 22 -8.46 36.91 -7.73
N ILE A 23 -8.71 38.09 -8.33
CA ILE A 23 -9.20 38.19 -9.71
C ILE A 23 -8.18 37.58 -10.69
N GLN A 24 -6.89 37.90 -10.55
CA GLN A 24 -5.86 37.30 -11.40
C GLN A 24 -5.78 35.78 -11.26
N LYS A 25 -5.94 35.23 -10.04
CA LYS A 25 -5.99 33.77 -9.85
C LYS A 25 -7.21 33.16 -10.52
N LEU A 26 -8.37 33.79 -10.41
CA LEU A 26 -9.60 33.33 -11.04
C LEU A 26 -9.50 33.37 -12.57
N GLU A 27 -8.92 34.43 -13.14
CA GLU A 27 -8.67 34.52 -14.57
C GLU A 27 -7.74 33.41 -15.05
N HIS A 28 -6.64 33.17 -14.32
CA HIS A 28 -5.70 32.09 -14.63
C HIS A 28 -6.36 30.70 -14.56
N LEU A 29 -7.18 30.45 -13.54
CA LEU A 29 -7.96 29.21 -13.41
C LEU A 29 -8.97 29.05 -14.54
N LYS A 30 -9.62 30.15 -14.94
CA LYS A 30 -10.55 30.16 -16.07
C LYS A 30 -9.83 29.83 -17.37
N THR A 31 -8.64 30.39 -17.62
CA THR A 31 -7.84 30.05 -18.80
C THR A 31 -7.46 28.56 -18.80
N MET A 32 -7.02 28.03 -17.66
CA MET A 32 -6.68 26.61 -17.50
C MET A 32 -7.88 25.67 -17.78
N TYR A 33 -9.10 26.10 -17.43
CA TYR A 33 -10.33 25.34 -17.66
C TYR A 33 -10.79 25.40 -19.13
N GLU A 34 -10.76 26.60 -19.74
CA GLU A 34 -11.15 26.86 -21.14
C GLU A 34 -10.20 26.23 -22.16
N ASP A 35 -8.98 25.86 -21.77
CA ASP A 35 -8.03 25.10 -22.61
C ASP A 35 -8.53 23.69 -22.99
N ASN A 36 -9.76 23.27 -22.62
CA ASN A 36 -10.38 21.96 -22.91
C ASN A 36 -9.58 20.71 -22.46
N ARG A 37 -8.48 20.90 -21.73
CA ARG A 37 -7.61 19.81 -21.23
C ARG A 37 -8.29 18.97 -20.14
N PHE A 38 -9.26 19.56 -19.41
CA PHE A 38 -9.93 18.92 -18.28
C PHE A 38 -11.30 18.32 -18.63
N GLU A 39 -11.98 18.82 -19.67
CA GLU A 39 -13.33 18.35 -20.04
C GLU A 39 -13.34 16.87 -20.50
N PHE A 40 -12.24 16.41 -21.11
CA PHE A 40 -12.05 15.01 -21.52
C PHE A 40 -11.86 14.05 -20.32
N ILE A 41 -11.32 14.55 -19.20
CA ILE A 41 -10.98 13.79 -17.99
C ILE A 41 -12.23 13.51 -17.15
N GLU A 42 -13.20 14.43 -17.14
CA GLU A 42 -14.30 14.41 -16.18
C GLU A 42 -15.41 13.40 -16.54
N LYS A 43 -15.79 13.35 -17.83
CA LYS A 43 -16.96 12.58 -18.32
C LYS A 43 -16.71 11.09 -18.60
N LYS A 44 -15.46 10.62 -18.80
CA LYS A 44 -15.17 9.23 -19.24
C LYS A 44 -14.18 8.42 -18.40
N LEU A 45 -13.56 9.00 -17.37
CA LEU A 45 -12.54 8.26 -16.63
C LEU A 45 -13.11 7.35 -15.55
N ASN A 46 -12.57 6.12 -15.50
CA ASN A 46 -12.78 5.19 -14.39
C ASN A 46 -12.29 5.82 -13.07
N LEU A 47 -12.97 5.52 -11.97
CA LEU A 47 -12.62 5.97 -10.62
C LEU A 47 -11.16 5.69 -10.27
N VAL A 48 -10.64 4.51 -10.64
CA VAL A 48 -9.23 4.14 -10.41
C VAL A 48 -8.28 5.11 -11.14
N THR A 49 -8.60 5.44 -12.38
CA THR A 49 -7.81 6.38 -13.20
C THR A 49 -7.88 7.80 -12.64
N LYS A 50 -9.07 8.25 -12.20
CA LYS A 50 -9.24 9.54 -11.52
C LYS A 50 -8.39 9.62 -10.25
N ASN A 51 -8.44 8.58 -9.41
CA ASN A 51 -7.65 8.50 -8.19
C ASN A 51 -6.15 8.52 -8.48
N PHE A 52 -5.72 7.76 -9.49
CA PHE A 52 -4.33 7.73 -9.91
C PHE A 52 -3.83 9.10 -10.37
N ILE A 53 -4.56 9.77 -11.28
CA ILE A 53 -4.21 11.12 -11.77
C ILE A 53 -4.17 12.11 -10.62
N ASN A 54 -5.18 12.11 -9.74
CA ASN A 54 -5.21 12.98 -8.56
C ASN A 54 -4.01 12.73 -7.63
N SER A 55 -3.60 11.48 -7.47
CA SER A 55 -2.39 11.13 -6.71
C SER A 55 -1.11 11.65 -7.38
N GLN A 56 -1.02 11.59 -8.71
CA GLN A 56 0.11 12.17 -9.44
C GLN A 56 0.19 13.68 -9.21
N LEU A 57 -0.91 14.40 -9.44
CA LEU A 57 -0.99 15.85 -9.28
C LEU A 57 -0.68 16.30 -7.85
N ARG A 58 -1.16 15.57 -6.84
CA ARG A 58 -0.94 15.90 -5.43
C ARG A 58 0.52 15.76 -4.99
N ASN A 59 1.30 14.90 -5.66
CA ASN A 59 2.64 14.51 -5.21
C ASN A 59 3.77 14.95 -6.17
N VAL A 60 3.45 15.54 -7.33
CA VAL A 60 4.44 15.91 -8.36
C VAL A 60 5.45 16.95 -7.87
N GLU A 61 5.01 18.01 -7.19
CA GLU A 61 5.89 19.07 -6.68
C GLU A 61 6.51 18.74 -5.31
N LYS A 62 6.16 17.58 -4.73
CA LYS A 62 6.57 17.23 -3.38
C LYS A 62 7.89 16.48 -3.35
N LYS A 63 8.74 16.86 -2.39
CA LYS A 63 9.95 16.09 -2.05
C LYS A 63 9.58 14.64 -1.68
N PRO A 64 10.44 13.63 -1.96
CA PRO A 64 10.14 12.23 -1.69
C PRO A 64 9.63 11.94 -0.27
N SER A 65 10.19 12.60 0.75
CA SER A 65 9.77 12.47 2.16
C SER A 65 8.42 13.11 2.48
N ALA A 66 7.95 14.06 1.68
CA ALA A 66 6.71 14.80 1.90
C ALA A 66 5.51 14.21 1.14
N LYS A 67 5.73 13.18 0.32
CA LYS A 67 4.65 12.52 -0.45
C LYS A 67 3.71 11.78 0.49
N ARG A 68 2.40 11.95 0.28
CA ARG A 68 1.35 11.29 1.07
C ARG A 68 0.47 10.46 0.14
N TRP A 69 0.23 9.22 0.56
CA TRP A 69 -0.51 8.20 -0.19
C TRP A 69 -1.81 7.90 0.53
N THR A 70 -2.92 7.91 -0.21
CA THR A 70 -4.20 7.43 0.31
C THR A 70 -4.20 5.90 0.37
N GLU A 71 -5.15 5.30 1.10
CA GLU A 71 -5.31 3.84 1.11
C GLU A 71 -5.58 3.29 -0.28
N GLN A 72 -6.37 3.99 -1.10
CA GLN A 72 -6.64 3.57 -2.48
C GLN A 72 -5.38 3.57 -3.35
N ASP A 73 -4.51 4.58 -3.19
CA ASP A 73 -3.22 4.64 -3.89
C ASP A 73 -2.32 3.46 -3.50
N LYS A 74 -2.29 3.15 -2.20
CA LYS A 74 -1.52 2.04 -1.63
C LYS A 74 -2.03 0.69 -2.15
N ILE A 75 -3.34 0.46 -2.14
CA ILE A 75 -3.98 -0.77 -2.62
C ILE A 75 -3.70 -0.95 -4.11
N PHE A 76 -3.89 0.11 -4.91
CA PHE A 76 -3.60 0.07 -6.34
C PHE A 76 -2.12 -0.25 -6.61
N ALA A 77 -1.21 0.45 -5.94
CA ALA A 77 0.23 0.20 -6.06
C ALA A 77 0.63 -1.20 -5.63
N LEU A 78 0.05 -1.72 -4.54
CA LEU A 78 0.27 -3.08 -4.06
C LEU A 78 -0.21 -4.11 -5.09
N SER A 79 -1.38 -3.89 -5.69
CA SER A 79 -1.93 -4.78 -6.72
C SER A 79 -1.02 -4.88 -7.96
N LEU A 80 -0.39 -3.76 -8.35
CA LEU A 80 0.54 -3.71 -9.47
C LEU A 80 1.87 -4.38 -9.11
N TYR A 81 2.39 -4.12 -7.91
CA TYR A 81 3.61 -4.74 -7.40
C TYR A 81 3.50 -6.26 -7.28
N LYS A 82 2.35 -6.78 -6.81
CA LYS A 82 2.10 -8.22 -6.69
C LYS A 82 1.99 -8.91 -8.05
N ARG A 83 1.48 -8.23 -9.08
CA ARG A 83 1.48 -8.75 -10.46
C ARG A 83 2.88 -8.84 -11.06
N SER A 84 3.69 -7.79 -10.91
CA SER A 84 5.07 -7.79 -11.39
C SER A 84 5.94 -6.76 -10.66
N PRO A 85 6.83 -7.21 -9.75
CA PRO A 85 7.76 -6.33 -9.06
C PRO A 85 8.74 -5.62 -10.01
N LYS A 86 9.12 -6.29 -11.10
CA LYS A 86 10.01 -5.72 -12.13
C LYS A 86 9.33 -4.57 -12.86
N LEU A 87 8.09 -4.78 -13.31
CA LEU A 87 7.29 -3.73 -13.97
C LEU A 87 7.03 -2.57 -13.01
N TYR A 88 6.72 -2.85 -11.74
CA TYR A 88 6.52 -1.81 -10.74
C TYR A 88 7.75 -0.92 -10.57
N ARG A 89 8.95 -1.51 -10.47
CA ARG A 89 10.21 -0.76 -10.40
C ARG A 89 10.42 0.13 -11.61
N TYR A 90 10.15 -0.39 -12.81
CA TYR A 90 10.20 0.38 -14.04
C TYR A 90 9.23 1.57 -14.03
N LEU A 91 7.96 1.33 -13.69
CA LEU A 91 6.95 2.38 -13.63
C LEU A 91 7.21 3.42 -12.53
N SER A 92 7.88 3.03 -11.44
CA SER A 92 8.22 3.95 -10.34
C SER A 92 9.24 5.03 -10.71
N VAL A 93 9.93 4.89 -11.85
CA VAL A 93 10.81 5.92 -12.41
C VAL A 93 10.00 7.06 -13.02
N TYR A 94 8.87 6.75 -13.66
CA TYR A 94 8.06 7.72 -14.41
C TYR A 94 6.89 8.26 -13.61
N PHE A 95 6.30 7.43 -12.75
CA PHE A 95 5.11 7.78 -11.98
C PHE A 95 5.42 7.98 -10.49
N GLN A 96 4.69 8.91 -9.89
CA GLN A 96 4.64 9.10 -8.45
C GLN A 96 3.86 7.95 -7.83
N VAL A 97 4.57 6.93 -7.36
CA VAL A 97 4.00 5.76 -6.67
C VAL A 97 4.68 5.50 -5.32
N PRO A 98 4.03 4.77 -4.40
CA PRO A 98 4.64 4.37 -3.13
C PRO A 98 5.96 3.62 -3.30
N SER A 99 6.86 3.75 -2.31
CA SER A 99 8.11 2.98 -2.34
C SER A 99 7.85 1.48 -2.12
N THR A 100 8.72 0.62 -2.64
CA THR A 100 8.65 -0.83 -2.39
C THR A 100 8.72 -1.17 -0.90
N ARG A 101 9.47 -0.39 -0.11
CA ARG A 101 9.50 -0.50 1.36
C ARG A 101 8.12 -0.27 1.96
N THR A 102 7.44 0.80 1.53
CA THR A 102 6.07 1.10 1.95
C THR A 102 5.12 -0.06 1.64
N LEU A 103 5.21 -0.65 0.44
CA LEU A 103 4.39 -1.79 0.06
C LEU A 103 4.68 -3.03 0.90
N LYS A 104 5.94 -3.31 1.22
CA LYS A 104 6.33 -4.40 2.12
C LYS A 104 5.77 -4.21 3.53
N THR A 105 5.83 -2.98 4.05
CA THR A 105 5.24 -2.65 5.37
C THR A 105 3.72 -2.81 5.38
N ILE A 106 3.03 -2.37 4.32
CA ILE A 106 1.58 -2.57 4.21
C ILE A 106 1.27 -4.08 4.16
N PHE A 107 2.07 -4.84 3.42
CA PHE A 107 1.89 -6.29 3.31
C PHE A 107 2.17 -7.02 4.63
N SER A 108 3.20 -6.62 5.40
CA SER A 108 3.52 -7.21 6.70
C SER A 108 2.45 -6.97 7.76
N ASN A 109 1.62 -5.93 7.59
CA ASN A 109 0.51 -5.65 8.50
C ASN A 109 -0.68 -6.59 8.28
N ILE A 110 -0.68 -7.41 7.23
CA ILE A 110 -1.74 -8.39 6.98
C ILE A 110 -1.41 -9.64 7.80
N PRO A 111 -2.22 -10.01 8.82
CA PRO A 111 -1.97 -11.18 9.63
C PRO A 111 -2.23 -12.44 8.81
N LEU A 112 -1.15 -13.06 8.34
CA LEU A 112 -1.14 -14.36 7.68
C LEU A 112 -0.40 -15.32 8.61
N ASP A 113 -1.17 -16.01 9.44
CA ASP A 113 -0.67 -17.02 10.36
C ASP A 113 -1.19 -18.41 9.96
N THR A 114 -0.61 -19.44 10.55
CA THR A 114 -0.95 -20.84 10.30
C THR A 114 -2.39 -21.17 10.72
N GLY A 115 -3.04 -22.03 9.94
CA GLY A 115 -4.44 -22.40 10.14
C GLY A 115 -5.44 -21.54 9.36
N ILE A 116 -6.66 -21.43 9.87
CA ILE A 116 -7.78 -20.79 9.16
C ILE A 116 -7.78 -19.27 9.39
N ASN A 117 -7.64 -18.50 8.31
CA ASN A 117 -7.73 -17.05 8.35
C ASN A 117 -9.20 -16.59 8.48
N LYS A 118 -9.64 -16.35 9.73
CA LYS A 118 -11.01 -15.90 10.04
C LYS A 118 -11.39 -14.59 9.33
N PRO A 119 -10.56 -13.52 9.32
CA PRO A 119 -10.87 -12.31 8.57
C PRO A 119 -11.17 -12.55 7.08
N LEU A 120 -10.42 -13.44 6.44
CA LEU A 120 -10.64 -13.81 5.04
C LEU A 120 -11.99 -14.52 4.87
N LEU A 121 -12.32 -15.45 5.76
CA LEU A 121 -13.58 -16.19 5.72
C LEU A 121 -14.79 -15.28 5.97
N ASP A 122 -14.68 -14.33 6.89
CA ASP A 122 -15.72 -13.33 7.16
C ASP A 122 -15.93 -12.40 5.95
N HIS A 123 -14.85 -11.99 5.30
CA HIS A 123 -14.94 -11.24 4.06
C HIS A 123 -15.65 -12.05 2.96
N LEU A 124 -15.27 -13.31 2.78
CA LEU A 124 -15.92 -14.20 1.81
C LEU A 124 -17.41 -14.37 2.12
N LYS A 125 -17.77 -14.56 3.39
CA LYS A 125 -19.17 -14.64 3.85
C LYS A 125 -19.96 -13.41 3.45
N ASN A 126 -19.40 -12.21 3.59
CA ASN A 126 -20.05 -10.96 3.20
C ASN A 126 -20.25 -10.87 1.68
N VAL A 127 -19.26 -11.27 0.88
CA VAL A 127 -19.41 -11.31 -0.59
C VAL A 127 -20.46 -12.33 -1.00
N CYS A 128 -20.50 -13.50 -0.37
CA CYS A 128 -21.50 -14.54 -0.66
C CYS A 128 -22.94 -14.14 -0.28
N GLN A 129 -23.17 -13.07 0.49
CA GLN A 129 -24.52 -12.58 0.77
C GLN A 129 -25.21 -12.03 -0.48
N THR A 130 -24.45 -11.42 -1.40
CA THR A 130 -24.98 -10.81 -2.63
C THR A 130 -25.10 -11.79 -3.80
N MET A 131 -24.55 -12.99 -3.66
CA MET A 131 -24.56 -14.04 -4.69
C MET A 131 -25.87 -14.83 -4.74
N ASN A 132 -26.21 -15.39 -5.91
CA ASN A 132 -27.36 -16.29 -6.05
C ASN A 132 -27.10 -17.64 -5.36
N LYS A 133 -28.16 -18.41 -5.08
CA LYS A 133 -28.02 -19.71 -4.40
C LYS A 133 -27.15 -20.71 -5.16
N LEU A 134 -27.22 -20.72 -6.50
CA LEU A 134 -26.42 -21.61 -7.34
C LEU A 134 -24.93 -21.19 -7.32
N ASP A 135 -24.66 -19.89 -7.32
CA ASP A 135 -23.30 -19.34 -7.29
C ASP A 135 -22.60 -19.55 -5.92
N LYS A 136 -23.34 -19.94 -4.88
CA LYS A 136 -22.80 -20.28 -3.55
C LYS A 136 -22.31 -21.72 -3.44
N CYS A 137 -22.65 -22.57 -4.41
CA CYS A 137 -22.17 -23.96 -4.41
C CYS A 137 -20.71 -23.99 -4.85
N CYS A 138 -19.82 -24.40 -3.95
CA CYS A 138 -18.40 -24.58 -4.25
C CYS A 138 -17.90 -25.92 -3.71
N SER A 139 -16.80 -26.41 -4.29
CA SER A 139 -16.09 -27.60 -3.80
C SER A 139 -14.81 -27.14 -3.11
N LEU A 140 -14.57 -27.64 -1.89
CA LEU A 140 -13.32 -27.41 -1.18
C LEU A 140 -12.31 -28.48 -1.59
N ILE A 141 -11.26 -28.07 -2.27
CA ILE A 141 -10.16 -28.93 -2.72
C ILE A 141 -8.88 -28.40 -2.08
N PHE A 142 -8.12 -29.29 -1.47
CA PHE A 142 -6.82 -28.99 -0.89
C PHE A 142 -5.86 -30.12 -1.23
N ASP A 143 -4.59 -29.75 -1.42
CA ASP A 143 -3.48 -30.65 -1.70
C ASP A 143 -2.24 -30.12 -0.97
N GLU A 144 -1.25 -30.98 -0.76
CA GLU A 144 -0.01 -30.63 -0.09
C GLU A 144 1.06 -30.22 -1.10
N ILE A 145 1.90 -29.27 -0.72
CA ILE A 145 3.04 -28.82 -1.53
C ILE A 145 4.32 -29.10 -0.76
N SER A 146 5.26 -29.81 -1.38
CA SER A 146 6.59 -30.02 -0.81
C SER A 146 7.37 -28.71 -0.79
N LEU A 147 7.84 -28.31 0.39
CA LEU A 147 8.67 -27.13 0.61
C LEU A 147 10.14 -27.54 0.77
N SER A 148 11.06 -26.63 0.45
CA SER A 148 12.47 -26.82 0.77
C SER A 148 12.68 -26.85 2.29
N SER A 149 13.36 -27.88 2.79
CA SER A 149 13.74 -27.97 4.20
C SER A 149 14.78 -26.91 4.57
N GLY A 150 14.62 -26.29 5.74
CA GLY A 150 15.60 -25.34 6.28
C GLY A 150 15.06 -24.60 7.50
N PHE A 151 15.97 -24.06 8.31
CA PHE A 151 15.62 -23.22 9.45
C PHE A 151 15.78 -21.74 9.10
N PHE A 152 14.81 -20.94 9.47
CA PHE A 152 14.85 -19.49 9.30
C PHE A 152 14.31 -18.79 10.55
N TYR A 153 15.03 -17.78 11.00
CA TYR A 153 14.63 -16.97 12.14
C TYR A 153 14.01 -15.67 11.65
N GLU A 154 12.79 -15.39 12.09
CA GLU A 154 12.12 -14.12 11.82
C GLU A 154 12.20 -13.22 13.06
N ALA A 155 13.09 -12.21 13.00
CA ALA A 155 13.33 -11.28 14.10
C ALA A 155 12.10 -10.44 14.50
N SER A 156 11.15 -10.22 13.59
CA SER A 156 9.94 -9.44 13.88
C SER A 156 8.97 -10.18 14.81
N LYS A 157 8.97 -11.53 14.77
CA LYS A 157 8.13 -12.41 15.59
C LYS A 157 8.93 -13.10 16.70
N ASP A 158 10.24 -12.89 16.75
CA ASP A 158 11.19 -13.62 17.61
C ASP A 158 10.95 -15.14 17.55
N MET A 159 10.85 -15.67 16.32
CA MET A 159 10.42 -17.06 16.11
C MET A 159 11.29 -17.76 15.08
N ALA A 160 11.70 -18.98 15.42
CA ALA A 160 12.30 -19.92 14.49
C ALA A 160 11.24 -20.72 13.73
N PHE A 161 11.43 -20.81 12.43
CA PHE A 161 10.65 -21.64 11.51
C PHE A 161 11.55 -22.74 10.93
N GLY A 162 10.92 -23.85 10.54
CA GLY A 162 11.62 -25.02 9.99
C GLY A 162 10.96 -26.35 10.41
N TYR A 163 10.24 -26.34 11.53
CA TYR A 163 9.34 -27.42 11.93
C TYR A 163 7.91 -27.15 11.49
N GLU A 164 7.16 -28.23 11.32
CA GLU A 164 5.74 -28.23 11.03
C GLU A 164 4.95 -27.44 12.08
N ASP A 165 4.05 -26.57 11.60
CA ASP A 165 3.19 -25.75 12.42
C ASP A 165 1.73 -25.94 11.99
N LEU A 166 0.97 -26.64 12.82
CA LEU A 166 -0.44 -26.93 12.62
C LEU A 166 -1.35 -25.82 13.20
N GLY A 167 -0.78 -24.65 13.50
CA GLY A 167 -1.45 -23.52 14.10
C GLY A 167 -1.98 -23.87 15.49
N HIS A 168 -3.30 -23.83 15.66
CA HIS A 168 -3.96 -24.13 16.93
C HIS A 168 -3.76 -25.57 17.43
N LEU A 169 -3.39 -26.52 16.56
CA LEU A 169 -3.13 -27.91 16.95
C LEU A 169 -1.69 -28.11 17.48
N GLY A 170 -0.87 -27.05 17.45
CA GLY A 170 0.50 -27.07 17.94
C GLY A 170 1.54 -27.31 16.86
N ARG A 171 2.80 -27.38 17.27
CA ARG A 171 3.95 -27.57 16.38
C ARG A 171 4.60 -28.91 16.66
N THR A 172 4.99 -29.62 15.60
CA THR A 172 5.64 -30.94 15.73
C THR A 172 7.06 -30.70 16.22
N SER A 173 7.24 -30.88 17.53
CA SER A 173 8.45 -30.66 18.34
C SER A 173 9.15 -29.30 18.17
N SER A 174 8.69 -28.32 18.95
CA SER A 174 9.63 -27.47 19.67
C SER A 174 10.32 -28.31 20.76
N SER A 175 11.66 -28.33 20.79
CA SER A 175 12.35 -28.15 22.07
C SER A 175 11.83 -26.83 22.65
N GLY A 176 10.78 -26.93 23.46
CA GLY A 176 10.15 -25.79 24.10
C GLY A 176 11.17 -25.09 24.99
N GLY A 177 11.03 -23.78 25.10
CA GLY A 177 11.65 -23.05 26.20
C GLY A 177 11.08 -23.58 27.52
N SER A 178 11.78 -24.52 28.13
CA SER A 178 12.03 -24.48 29.56
C SER A 178 13.31 -23.67 29.73
N SER A 179 13.18 -22.52 30.38
CA SER A 179 14.28 -21.76 30.95
C SER A 179 15.22 -22.67 31.72
N GLU A 180 16.42 -22.93 31.20
CA GLU A 180 17.59 -23.30 32.00
C GLU A 180 18.89 -23.23 31.17
N GLU A 181 19.80 -22.42 31.71
CA GLU A 181 21.27 -22.43 31.60
C GLU A 181 21.98 -22.01 30.31
N ALA A 182 22.96 -21.15 30.56
CA ALA A 182 23.87 -20.52 29.62
C ALA A 182 24.83 -21.53 28.99
N GLY A 183 25.00 -21.41 27.67
CA GLY A 183 26.04 -22.09 26.91
C GLY A 183 26.45 -21.19 25.77
N GLU A 184 27.62 -20.59 25.92
CA GLU A 184 28.30 -19.71 24.97
C GLU A 184 28.54 -20.46 23.64
N ALA A 185 27.95 -19.96 22.55
CA ALA A 185 28.27 -20.41 21.20
C ALA A 185 28.40 -19.17 20.31
N GLU A 186 29.63 -18.92 19.86
CA GLU A 186 29.97 -17.78 19.01
C GLU A 186 29.18 -17.78 17.68
N PRO A 187 28.81 -16.60 17.16
CA PRO A 187 28.09 -16.51 15.90
C PRO A 187 29.05 -16.71 14.72
N PRO A 188 28.71 -17.51 13.70
CA PRO A 188 29.47 -17.50 12.46
C PRO A 188 29.26 -16.17 11.74
N LEU A 189 30.33 -15.40 11.65
CA LEU A 189 30.47 -14.27 10.74
C LEU A 189 30.38 -14.78 9.29
N PHE A 190 29.30 -14.45 8.59
CA PHE A 190 29.32 -14.39 7.13
C PHE A 190 28.69 -13.09 6.62
N PHE A 191 29.57 -12.25 6.09
CA PHE A 191 29.33 -11.16 5.16
C PHE A 191 28.76 -11.71 3.84
N GLY A 192 27.93 -10.91 3.16
CA GLY A 192 27.84 -10.94 1.70
C GLY A 192 26.51 -11.35 1.09
N ALA A 193 25.73 -10.32 0.75
CA ALA A 193 25.07 -10.12 -0.55
C ALA A 193 24.21 -11.24 -1.19
N GLU A 194 22.96 -10.83 -1.46
CA GLU A 194 22.11 -11.22 -2.59
C GLU A 194 21.68 -12.68 -2.69
N LEU A 195 20.37 -12.93 -2.61
CA LEU A 195 19.61 -13.49 -3.72
C LEU A 195 18.09 -13.28 -3.52
N PRO A 196 17.32 -13.17 -4.62
CA PRO A 196 15.95 -12.68 -4.63
C PRO A 196 14.97 -13.83 -4.47
N LEU A 197 14.10 -13.77 -3.46
CA LEU A 197 12.87 -14.56 -3.49
C LEU A 197 11.88 -13.90 -4.45
N ILE A 198 12.00 -14.29 -5.72
CA ILE A 198 10.93 -14.20 -6.70
C ILE A 198 9.84 -15.16 -6.22
N PHE A 199 8.92 -14.67 -5.40
CA PHE A 199 7.62 -15.30 -5.25
C PHE A 199 6.88 -15.08 -6.56
N SER A 200 6.95 -16.09 -7.45
CA SER A 200 6.10 -16.16 -8.62
C SER A 200 4.69 -16.47 -8.14
N MET A 201 3.92 -15.43 -7.80
CA MET A 201 2.47 -15.51 -7.78
C MET A 201 2.00 -15.57 -9.24
N LYS A 202 2.26 -16.69 -9.91
CA LYS A 202 1.50 -17.06 -11.09
C LYS A 202 0.22 -17.71 -10.60
N GLU A 203 -0.88 -17.06 -10.91
CA GLU A 203 -2.24 -17.63 -10.93
C GLU A 203 -2.85 -17.95 -9.56
N PHE A 204 -3.18 -16.91 -8.80
CA PHE A 204 -4.48 -16.90 -8.12
C PHE A 204 -5.49 -16.22 -9.06
N VAL A 205 -5.89 -16.95 -10.10
CA VAL A 205 -7.10 -16.64 -10.85
C VAL A 205 -8.23 -17.26 -10.04
N PHE A 206 -9.11 -16.41 -9.50
CA PHE A 206 -10.41 -16.81 -8.98
C PHE A 206 -11.15 -17.59 -10.08
N LEU A 207 -11.51 -18.83 -9.78
CA LEU A 207 -12.79 -19.41 -10.19
C LEU A 207 -13.62 -19.60 -8.91
#